data_AF-A0A165IZQ6-F1
#
_entry.id   AF-A0A165IZQ6-F1
#
_cell.length_a   1.000
_cell.length_b   1.000
_cell.length_c   1.000
_cell.angle_alpha   90.00
_cell.angle_beta   90.00
_cell.angle_gamma   90.00
#
_symmetry.space_group_name_H-M   'P 1'
#
loop_
_entity.id
_entity.type
_entity.pdbx_description
1 polymer ?
#
loop_
_entity_poly.entity_id
_entity_poly.type
_entity_poly.pdbx_seq_one_letter_code
_entity_poly.pdbx_strand_id
1 'polypeptide(L)'
;MNDPLLYEDELDAAKDAVKALGGAKKVGPLIWPDKAPETAARHLLDCLNGSRAERLSPSQLLLLMRLAREVGFHGLTAYLLREAGYAPPVPVEPQTEAQVLARQMEAMVGQFSALTHRLERLTGAGRG
;
A
#
# COMPACT_ATOMS: atom_id res chain seq x y z
N MET A 1 -11.83 -0.34 17.00
CA MET A 1 -11.45 -0.27 15.57
C MET A 1 -12.76 -0.29 14.82
N ASN A 2 -13.07 0.74 14.03
CA ASN A 2 -14.23 0.69 13.15
C ASN A 2 -14.00 -0.35 12.06
N ASP A 3 -15.08 -1.02 11.65
CA ASP A 3 -15.06 -1.87 10.47
C ASP A 3 -14.76 -0.97 9.25
N PRO A 4 -13.67 -1.22 8.48
CA PRO A 4 -13.32 -0.40 7.32
C PRO A 4 -14.42 -0.35 6.24
N LEU A 5 -15.46 -1.19 6.35
CA LEU A 5 -16.63 -1.18 5.49
C LEU A 5 -17.69 -0.11 5.86
N LEU A 6 -17.57 0.58 7.00
CA LEU A 6 -18.65 1.42 7.56
C LEU A 6 -18.34 2.94 7.63
N TYR A 7 -17.33 3.45 6.93
CA TYR A 7 -17.10 4.91 6.91
C TYR A 7 -18.24 5.62 6.16
N GLU A 8 -18.73 6.71 6.76
CA GLU A 8 -19.77 7.59 6.20
C GLU A 8 -19.21 8.51 5.11
N ASP A 9 -17.97 8.99 5.28
CA ASP A 9 -17.27 9.83 4.32
C ASP A 9 -15.75 9.55 4.26
N GLU A 10 -15.03 10.20 3.33
CA GLU A 10 -13.58 10.06 3.19
C GLU A 10 -12.79 10.61 4.37
N LEU A 11 -13.36 11.59 5.09
CA LEU A 11 -12.69 12.27 6.20
C LEU A 11 -12.68 11.36 7.43
N ASP A 12 -13.74 10.62 7.69
CA ASP A 12 -13.81 9.62 8.74
C ASP A 12 -12.82 8.48 8.51
N ALA A 13 -12.74 7.99 7.27
CA ALA A 13 -11.74 7.00 6.89
C ALA A 13 -10.30 7.53 7.07
N ALA A 14 -10.07 8.81 6.75
CA ALA A 14 -8.78 9.46 6.90
C ALA A 14 -8.41 9.73 8.37
N LYS A 15 -9.37 10.07 9.23
CA LYS A 15 -9.16 10.21 10.69
C LYS A 15 -8.69 8.89 11.29
N ASP A 16 -9.32 7.77 10.93
CA ASP A 16 -8.90 6.45 11.42
C ASP A 16 -7.54 6.01 10.86
N ALA A 17 -7.20 6.39 9.61
CA ALA A 17 -5.85 6.21 9.08
C ALA A 17 -4.80 6.97 9.92
N VAL A 18 -5.06 8.25 10.23
CA VAL A 18 -4.17 9.05 11.07
C VAL A 18 -4.06 8.47 12.48
N LYS A 19 -5.15 7.96 13.04
CA LYS A 19 -5.15 7.28 14.34
C LYS A 19 -4.30 6.00 14.32
N ALA A 20 -4.45 5.16 13.30
CA ALA A 20 -3.65 3.95 13.13
C ALA A 20 -2.15 4.24 13.02
N LEU A 21 -1.80 5.40 12.45
CA LEU A 21 -0.41 5.87 12.35
C LEU A 21 0.17 6.47 13.64
N GLY A 22 -0.62 6.59 14.71
CA GLY A 22 -0.19 7.18 15.98
C GLY A 22 -0.58 8.65 16.18
N GLY A 23 -1.52 9.16 15.37
CA GLY A 23 -2.16 10.46 15.56
C GLY A 23 -1.49 11.62 14.81
N ALA A 24 -2.18 12.76 14.80
CA ALA A 24 -1.81 13.92 13.98
C ALA A 24 -0.43 14.51 14.31
N LYS A 25 0.05 14.41 15.56
CA LYS A 25 1.39 14.88 15.94
C LYS A 25 2.52 14.08 15.29
N LYS A 26 2.27 12.81 14.97
CA LYS A 26 3.24 11.95 14.29
C LYS A 26 3.12 12.08 12.77
N VAL A 27 1.89 12.18 12.25
CA VAL A 27 1.62 12.22 10.80
C VAL A 27 1.81 13.60 10.19
N GLY A 28 1.40 14.67 10.89
CA GLY A 28 1.47 16.05 10.39
C GLY A 28 2.87 16.44 9.87
N PRO A 29 3.96 16.22 10.64
CA PRO A 29 5.32 16.52 10.18
C PRO A 29 5.79 15.67 8.99
N LEU A 30 5.22 14.48 8.77
CA LEU A 30 5.55 13.65 7.61
C LEU A 30 4.93 14.22 6.33
N ILE A 31 3.75 14.84 6.44
CA ILE A 31 3.05 15.46 5.31
C ILE A 31 3.62 16.86 5.01
N TRP A 32 3.95 17.63 6.05
CA TRP A 32 4.54 18.96 5.95
C TRP A 32 5.84 19.06 6.75
N PRO A 33 6.96 18.54 6.23
CA PRO A 33 8.25 18.54 6.93
C PRO A 33 8.83 19.95 7.13
N ASP A 34 8.37 20.93 6.35
CA ASP A 34 8.73 22.35 6.45
C ASP A 34 8.03 23.08 7.62
N LYS A 35 6.99 22.46 8.23
CA LYS A 35 6.23 23.06 9.33
C LYS A 35 6.72 22.56 10.67
N ALA A 36 6.65 23.44 11.69
CA ALA A 36 6.83 23.03 13.07
C ALA A 36 5.82 21.93 13.44
N PRO A 37 6.19 20.92 14.26
CA PRO A 37 5.34 19.74 14.46
C PRO A 37 3.92 20.03 14.95
N GLU A 38 3.76 20.97 15.88
CA GLU A 38 2.43 21.34 16.41
C GLU A 38 1.57 22.02 15.33
N THR A 39 2.17 22.90 14.53
CA THR A 39 1.49 23.57 13.41
C THR A 39 1.07 22.57 12.34
N ALA A 40 1.94 21.62 12.00
CA ALA A 40 1.64 20.56 11.03
C ALA A 40 0.51 19.66 11.52
N ALA A 41 0.52 19.28 12.80
CA ALA A 41 -0.53 18.47 13.41
C ALA A 41 -1.88 19.18 13.41
N ARG A 42 -1.92 20.47 13.79
CA ARG A 42 -3.15 21.27 13.78
C ARG A 42 -3.70 21.42 12.36
N HIS A 43 -2.85 21.71 11.40
CA HIS A 43 -3.25 21.83 10.00
C HIS A 43 -3.82 20.51 9.46
N LEU A 44 -3.22 19.36 9.81
CA LEU A 44 -3.77 18.05 9.47
C LEU A 44 -5.18 17.86 10.06
N LEU A 45 -5.41 18.24 11.32
CA LEU A 45 -6.73 18.15 11.94
C LEU A 45 -7.76 19.05 11.25
N ASP A 46 -7.35 20.25 10.84
CA ASP A 46 -8.21 21.15 10.07
C ASP A 46 -8.54 20.54 8.69
N CYS A 47 -7.58 19.89 8.01
CA CYS A 47 -7.83 19.17 6.75
C CYS A 47 -8.81 17.99 6.89
N LEU A 48 -8.88 17.38 8.08
CA LEU A 48 -9.76 16.25 8.38
C LEU A 48 -11.13 16.68 8.93
N ASN A 49 -11.39 17.99 8.99
CA ASN A 49 -12.65 18.53 9.45
C ASN A 49 -13.48 19.04 8.26
N GLY A 50 -14.63 18.42 8.02
CA GLY A 50 -15.53 18.81 6.93
C GLY A 50 -16.03 20.25 7.02
N SER A 51 -16.08 20.83 8.22
CA SER A 51 -16.50 22.23 8.45
C SER A 51 -15.40 23.26 8.19
N ARG A 52 -14.17 22.82 7.90
CA ARG A 52 -13.02 23.67 7.56
C ARG A 52 -12.88 23.78 6.05
N ALA A 53 -12.11 24.75 5.56
CA ALA A 53 -11.87 24.91 4.12
C ALA A 53 -10.62 24.13 3.66
N GLU A 54 -9.72 23.87 4.60
CA GLU A 54 -8.47 23.15 4.42
C GLU A 54 -8.76 21.71 3.98
N ARG A 55 -8.01 21.22 2.99
CA ARG A 55 -8.11 19.84 2.48
C ARG A 55 -6.73 19.32 2.17
N LEU A 56 -6.55 18.00 2.25
CA LEU A 56 -5.35 17.35 1.74
C LEU A 56 -5.34 17.47 0.22
N SER A 57 -4.19 17.85 -0.34
CA SER A 57 -3.98 17.72 -1.79
C SER A 57 -3.92 16.24 -2.18
N PRO A 58 -4.15 15.89 -3.46
CA PRO A 58 -4.07 14.49 -3.91
C PRO A 58 -2.75 13.80 -3.55
N SER A 59 -1.62 14.50 -3.66
CA SER A 59 -0.30 13.98 -3.31
C SER A 59 -0.16 13.69 -1.81
N GLN A 60 -0.78 14.51 -0.95
CA GLN A 60 -0.76 14.32 0.50
C GLN A 60 -1.69 13.20 0.94
N LEU A 61 -2.86 13.08 0.31
CA LEU A 61 -3.77 11.96 0.51
C LEU A 61 -3.08 10.64 0.12
N LEU A 62 -2.40 10.61 -1.03
CA LEU A 62 -1.63 9.44 -1.47
C LEU A 62 -0.50 9.08 -0.49
N LEU A 63 0.19 10.09 0.07
CA LEU A 63 1.20 9.85 1.11
C LEU A 63 0.57 9.24 2.36
N LEU A 64 -0.57 9.76 2.83
CA LEU A 64 -1.29 9.18 3.97
C LEU A 64 -1.68 7.72 3.72
N MET A 65 -2.21 7.41 2.52
CA MET A 65 -2.54 6.03 2.12
C MET A 65 -1.32 5.11 2.13
N ARG A 66 -0.16 5.60 1.66
CA ARG A 66 1.10 4.84 1.66
C ARG A 66 1.58 4.53 3.08
N LEU A 67 1.63 5.55 3.94
CA LEU A 67 2.02 5.39 5.33
C LEU A 67 1.07 4.43 6.06
N ALA A 68 -0.24 4.61 5.87
CA ALA A 68 -1.25 3.74 6.47
C ALA A 68 -1.08 2.27 6.04
N ARG A 69 -0.76 2.03 4.77
CA ARG A 69 -0.45 0.70 4.25
C ARG A 69 0.76 0.07 4.96
N GLU A 70 1.82 0.84 5.23
CA GLU A 70 3.02 0.34 5.92
C GLU A 70 2.73 -0.20 7.32
N VAL A 71 1.67 0.28 7.98
CA VAL A 71 1.21 -0.22 9.28
C VAL A 71 0.03 -1.21 9.18
N GLY A 72 -0.26 -1.71 7.97
CA GLY A 72 -1.35 -2.66 7.72
C GLY A 72 -2.75 -2.05 7.80
N PHE A 73 -2.89 -0.73 7.82
CA PHE A 73 -4.18 -0.06 7.78
C PHE A 73 -4.62 0.20 6.33
N HIS A 74 -5.80 -0.27 5.97
CA HIS A 74 -6.32 -0.19 4.60
C HIS A 74 -7.68 0.51 4.49
N GLY A 75 -8.26 0.98 5.60
CA GLY A 75 -9.62 1.53 5.63
C GLY A 75 -9.83 2.70 4.68
N LEU A 76 -8.92 3.68 4.69
CA LEU A 76 -8.98 4.85 3.79
C LEU A 76 -8.92 4.45 2.31
N THR A 77 -7.99 3.57 1.94
CA THR A 77 -7.86 3.10 0.56
C THR A 77 -9.07 2.28 0.13
N ALA A 78 -9.57 1.40 1.00
CA ALA A 78 -10.75 0.60 0.73
C ALA A 78 -12.00 1.46 0.51
N TYR A 79 -12.20 2.49 1.33
CA TYR A 79 -13.28 3.46 1.15
C TYR A 79 -13.20 4.15 -0.21
N LEU A 80 -12.06 4.78 -0.54
CA LEU A 80 -11.92 5.55 -1.79
C LEU A 80 -12.14 4.69 -3.04
N LEU A 81 -11.60 3.47 -3.05
CA LEU A 81 -11.76 2.56 -4.18
C LEU A 81 -13.20 2.08 -4.31
N ARG A 82 -13.88 1.78 -3.19
CA ARG A 82 -15.30 1.41 -3.19
C ARG A 82 -16.18 2.54 -3.75
N GLU A 83 -16.00 3.77 -3.26
CA GLU A 83 -16.77 4.93 -3.74
C GLU A 83 -16.54 5.20 -5.23
N ALA A 84 -15.35 4.89 -5.74
CA ALA A 84 -15.02 4.97 -7.16
C ALA A 84 -15.46 3.75 -8.00
N GLY A 85 -16.14 2.76 -7.39
CA GLY A 85 -16.64 1.57 -8.08
C GLY A 85 -15.59 0.48 -8.37
N TYR A 86 -14.43 0.55 -7.71
CA TYR A 86 -13.38 -0.46 -7.81
C TYR A 86 -13.55 -1.55 -6.75
N ALA A 87 -12.99 -2.72 -7.05
CA ALA A 87 -12.83 -3.78 -6.07
C ALA A 87 -11.89 -3.35 -4.91
N PRO A 88 -11.99 -3.98 -3.72
CA PRO A 88 -11.11 -3.67 -2.60
C PRO A 88 -9.62 -3.78 -2.97
N PRO A 89 -8.75 -2.91 -2.39
CA PRO A 89 -7.33 -2.94 -2.69
C PRO A 89 -6.70 -4.23 -2.18
N VAL A 90 -5.86 -4.84 -3.01
CA VAL A 90 -4.92 -5.88 -2.57
C VAL A 90 -3.56 -5.21 -2.35
N PRO A 91 -3.05 -5.12 -1.11
CA PRO A 91 -1.72 -4.57 -0.86
C PRO A 91 -0.65 -5.34 -1.63
N VAL A 92 0.15 -4.64 -2.43
CA VAL A 92 1.26 -5.26 -3.19
C VAL A 92 2.52 -5.19 -2.34
N GLU A 93 2.97 -6.30 -1.77
CA GLU A 93 4.22 -6.37 -1.01
C GLU A 93 5.37 -5.69 -1.80
N PRO A 94 6.12 -4.75 -1.21
CA PRO A 94 7.24 -4.13 -1.89
C PRO A 94 8.27 -5.23 -2.16
N GLN A 95 8.35 -5.72 -3.40
CA GLN A 95 9.36 -6.70 -3.74
C GLN A 95 10.71 -5.98 -3.75
N THR A 96 11.61 -6.42 -2.88
CA THR A 96 12.99 -5.97 -2.97
C THR A 96 13.57 -6.45 -4.31
N GLU A 97 14.55 -5.72 -4.87
CA GLU A 97 15.23 -6.14 -6.09
C GLU A 97 15.77 -7.58 -5.98
N ALA A 98 16.25 -7.96 -4.79
CA ALA A 98 16.67 -9.32 -4.48
C ALA A 98 15.53 -10.36 -4.60
N GLN A 99 14.30 -10.04 -4.19
CA GLN A 99 13.14 -10.93 -4.33
C GLN A 99 12.68 -11.07 -5.78
N VAL A 100 12.79 -9.99 -6.57
CA VAL A 100 12.53 -10.02 -8.01
C VAL A 100 13.55 -10.95 -8.69
N LEU A 101 14.84 -10.77 -8.38
CA LEU A 101 15.92 -11.59 -8.92
C LEU A 101 15.80 -13.07 -8.49
N ALA A 102 15.45 -13.34 -7.23
CA ALA A 102 15.23 -14.70 -6.74
C ALA A 102 14.11 -15.43 -7.52
N ARG A 103 12.98 -14.77 -7.78
CA ARG A 103 11.90 -15.33 -8.61
C ARG A 103 12.34 -15.60 -10.05
N GLN A 104 13.15 -14.70 -10.62
CA GLN A 104 13.71 -14.91 -11.95
C GLN A 104 14.64 -16.13 -11.98
N MET A 105 15.48 -16.29 -10.95
CA MET A 105 16.34 -17.47 -10.79
C MET A 105 15.54 -18.77 -10.67
N GLU A 106 14.48 -18.80 -9.85
CA GLU A 106 13.58 -19.96 -9.73
C GLU A 106 12.96 -20.35 -11.07
N ALA A 107 12.48 -19.36 -11.83
CA ALA A 107 11.92 -19.60 -13.16
C ALA A 107 12.96 -20.18 -14.14
N MET A 108 14.20 -19.65 -14.13
CA MET A 108 15.29 -20.17 -14.96
C MET A 108 15.70 -21.59 -14.58
N VAL A 109 15.78 -21.91 -13.29
CA VAL A 109 16.07 -23.28 -12.81
C VAL A 109 14.98 -24.25 -13.23
N GLY A 110 13.71 -23.86 -13.13
CA GLY A 110 12.58 -24.66 -13.61
C GLY A 110 12.65 -24.94 -15.12
N GLN A 111 12.98 -23.91 -15.92
CA GLN A 111 13.18 -24.08 -17.37
C GLN A 111 14.37 -25.00 -17.68
N PHE A 112 15.49 -24.84 -16.98
CA PHE A 112 16.67 -25.68 -17.16
C PHE A 112 16.37 -27.15 -16.86
N SER A 113 15.69 -27.43 -15.74
CA SER A 113 15.26 -28.78 -15.36
C SER A 113 14.34 -29.41 -16.41
N ALA A 114 13.40 -28.64 -16.98
CA ALA A 114 12.54 -29.12 -18.05
C ALA A 114 13.32 -29.48 -19.32
N LEU A 115 14.33 -28.69 -19.68
CA LEU A 115 15.19 -28.94 -20.84
C LEU A 115 16.06 -30.19 -20.64
N THR A 116 16.66 -30.38 -19.46
CA THR A 116 17.44 -31.59 -19.17
C THR A 116 16.58 -32.84 -19.19
N HIS A 117 15.38 -32.83 -18.58
CA HIS A 117 14.47 -33.98 -18.66
C HIS A 117 14.07 -34.32 -20.10
N ARG A 118 13.87 -33.31 -20.95
CA ARG A 118 13.60 -33.53 -22.38
C ARG A 118 14.81 -34.14 -23.09
N LEU A 119 16.03 -33.71 -22.78
CA LEU A 119 17.26 -34.24 -23.33
C LEU A 119 17.51 -35.70 -22.91
N GLU A 120 17.27 -36.03 -21.63
CA GLU A 120 17.37 -37.40 -21.10
C GLU A 120 16.41 -38.34 -21.83
N ARG A 121 15.17 -37.91 -22.09
CA ARG A 121 14.20 -38.69 -22.87
C ARG A 121 14.67 -38.97 -24.29
N LEU A 122 15.27 -37.99 -24.97
CA LEU A 122 15.72 -38.15 -26.36
C LEU A 122 16.98 -39.01 -26.46
N THR A 123 17.91 -38.84 -25.51
CA THR A 123 19.18 -39.59 -25.50
C THR A 123 19.03 -41.00 -24.93
N GLY A 124 18.12 -41.21 -23.97
CA GLY A 124 17.78 -42.53 -23.44
C GLY A 124 16.97 -43.40 -24.40
N ALA A 125 16.15 -42.80 -25.28
CA ALA A 125 15.39 -43.52 -26.30
C ALA A 125 16.24 -43.95 -27.52
N GLY A 126 17.46 -43.43 -27.68
CA GLY A 126 18.36 -43.74 -28.81
C GLY A 126 19.27 -44.96 -28.61
N ARG A 127 19.07 -45.76 -27.54
CA ARG A 127 19.87 -46.96 -27.21
C ARG A 127 19.05 -48.26 -27.19
N GLY A 128 17.86 -48.27 -27.78
CA GLY A 128 17.02 -49.46 -27.98
C GLY A 128 16.96 -49.85 -29.45
#